data_AF-A0A5C6PTN2-F1
#
_entry.id   AF-A0A5C6PTN2-F1
#
_cell.length_a   1.000
_cell.length_b   1.000
_cell.length_c   1.000
_cell.angle_alpha   90.00
_cell.angle_beta   90.00
_cell.angle_gamma   90.00
#
_symmetry.space_group_name_H-M   'P 1'
#
loop_
_entity.id
_entity.type
_entity.pdbx_description
1 polymer ?
#
loop_
_entity_poly.entity_id
_entity_poly.type
_entity_poly.pdbx_seq_one_letter_code
_entity_poly.pdbx_strand_id
1 'polypeptide(L)'
;MGNIIYHYGVERFGVQLRRSGEATTVPAKSRRQQEIEILVKERRQLRKQWKKASDAEREGLQLLQGESKSRLATLRNAENLRKLRKKEHTRTQFFKNPFKFVKDLFPPEKSGTPKATRQEVEEYMEKVHQDTKRHEQLTIPYDIPPIQPPEVNLETGPPKWKEVEETIRQASLYGKGVLELPITSLTEEYKCSKVRLQMTLKDSTSGNWTEVGTS
;
A
#
# COMPACT_ATOMS: atom_id res chain seq x y z
N MET A 1 22.11 -23.38 15.71
CA MET A 1 21.93 -21.94 15.44
C MET A 1 20.51 -21.43 15.62
N GLY A 2 19.48 -22.04 15.01
CA GLY A 2 18.08 -21.58 15.16
C GLY A 2 17.57 -21.47 16.61
N ASN A 3 17.91 -22.42 17.48
CA ASN A 3 17.50 -22.37 18.89
C ASN A 3 18.13 -21.21 19.66
N ILE A 4 19.38 -20.84 19.39
CA ILE A 4 20.06 -19.73 20.08
C ILE A 4 19.38 -18.41 19.73
N ILE A 5 19.06 -18.23 18.45
CA ILE A 5 18.34 -17.04 17.95
C ILE A 5 16.94 -16.96 18.55
N TYR A 6 16.24 -18.10 18.64
CA TYR A 6 14.92 -18.17 19.25
C TYR A 6 14.97 -17.81 20.75
N HIS A 7 15.87 -18.40 21.53
CA HIS A 7 16.00 -18.12 22.96
C HIS A 7 16.37 -16.66 23.24
N TYR A 8 17.34 -16.11 22.50
CA TYR A 8 17.69 -14.70 22.59
C TYR A 8 16.50 -13.78 22.26
N GLY A 9 15.72 -14.14 21.24
CA GLY A 9 14.51 -13.41 20.87
C GLY A 9 13.43 -13.46 21.95
N VAL A 10 13.23 -14.63 22.57
CA VAL A 10 12.25 -14.81 23.65
C VAL A 10 12.65 -14.05 24.92
N GLU A 11 13.92 -14.10 25.31
CA GLU A 11 14.41 -13.38 26.49
C GLU A 11 14.29 -11.85 26.34
N ARG A 12 14.59 -11.34 25.13
CA ARG A 12 14.63 -9.89 24.88
C ARG A 12 13.27 -9.28 24.54
N PHE A 13 12.41 -10.03 23.85
CA PHE A 13 11.17 -9.51 23.28
C PHE A 13 9.90 -10.23 23.77
N GLY A 14 10.05 -11.31 24.53
CA GLY A 14 8.94 -12.14 25.02
C GLY A 14 8.31 -13.01 23.91
N VAL A 15 7.43 -13.92 24.32
CA VAL A 15 6.62 -14.72 23.38
C VAL A 15 5.29 -14.00 23.16
N GLN A 16 5.07 -13.47 21.96
CA GLN A 16 3.72 -13.10 21.55
C GLN A 16 2.91 -14.38 21.32
N LEU A 17 2.12 -14.78 22.31
CA LEU A 17 0.99 -15.67 22.05
C LEU A 17 0.11 -14.97 21.02
N ARG A 18 0.00 -15.58 19.82
CA ARG A 18 -1.02 -15.17 18.87
C ARG A 18 -2.33 -15.18 19.63
N ARG A 19 -2.95 -14.02 19.80
CA ARG A 19 -4.32 -13.93 20.32
C ARG A 19 -5.13 -14.87 19.44
N SER A 20 -5.75 -15.89 20.04
CA SER A 20 -6.49 -16.97 19.37
C SER A 20 -7.75 -16.50 18.61
N GLY A 21 -7.84 -15.22 18.24
CA GLY A 21 -8.93 -14.61 17.50
C GLY A 21 -8.51 -13.84 16.24
N GLU A 22 -7.21 -13.67 15.95
CA GLU A 22 -6.77 -13.00 14.73
C GLU A 22 -6.61 -14.01 13.58
N ALA A 23 -7.71 -14.70 13.27
CA ALA A 23 -7.82 -15.34 11.97
C ALA A 23 -7.81 -14.22 10.92
N THR A 24 -6.83 -14.24 10.01
CA THR A 24 -6.86 -13.43 8.80
C THR A 24 -8.22 -13.67 8.16
N THR A 25 -9.13 -12.71 8.24
CA THR A 25 -10.51 -12.87 7.78
C THR A 25 -10.49 -12.91 6.27
N VAL A 26 -10.28 -14.11 5.70
CA VAL A 26 -10.38 -14.30 4.27
C VAL A 26 -11.79 -13.85 3.90
N PRO A 27 -11.95 -12.83 3.04
CA PRO A 27 -13.26 -12.29 2.74
C PRO A 27 -14.17 -13.42 2.27
N ALA A 28 -15.35 -13.54 2.90
CA ALA A 28 -16.30 -14.58 2.56
C ALA A 28 -16.63 -14.52 1.06
N LYS A 29 -16.53 -15.67 0.38
CA LYS A 29 -16.80 -15.78 -1.06
C LYS A 29 -18.24 -15.38 -1.34
N SER A 30 -18.43 -14.52 -2.35
CA SER A 30 -19.76 -14.14 -2.83
C SER A 30 -20.53 -15.38 -3.33
N ARG A 31 -21.86 -15.39 -3.20
CA ARG A 31 -22.73 -16.47 -3.71
C ARG A 31 -22.37 -16.86 -5.15
N ARG A 32 -22.13 -15.88 -6.04
CA ARG A 32 -21.72 -16.12 -7.44
C ARG A 32 -20.35 -16.81 -7.55
N GLN A 33 -19.41 -16.47 -6.68
CA GLN A 33 -18.07 -17.08 -6.67
C GLN A 33 -18.14 -18.54 -6.19
N GLN A 34 -18.97 -18.82 -5.18
CA GLN A 34 -19.24 -20.19 -4.73
C GLN A 34 -19.87 -21.02 -5.85
N GLU A 35 -20.85 -20.46 -6.56
CA GLU A 35 -21.54 -21.13 -7.66
C GLU A 35 -20.61 -21.38 -8.87
N ILE A 36 -19.72 -20.44 -9.18
CA ILE A 36 -18.65 -20.64 -10.17
C ILE A 36 -17.72 -21.80 -9.77
N GLU A 37 -17.35 -21.90 -8.50
CA GLU A 37 -16.50 -23.00 -8.02
C GLU A 37 -17.18 -24.35 -8.13
N ILE A 38 -18.48 -24.43 -7.80
CA ILE A 38 -19.28 -25.63 -7.95
C ILE A 38 -19.34 -26.07 -9.42
N LEU A 39 -19.74 -25.17 -10.32
CA LEU A 39 -19.82 -25.46 -11.77
C LEU A 39 -18.47 -25.86 -12.38
N VAL A 40 -17.36 -25.32 -11.88
CA VAL A 40 -16.01 -25.73 -12.33
C VAL A 40 -15.69 -27.16 -11.89
N LYS A 41 -16.09 -27.56 -10.67
CA LYS A 41 -15.92 -28.94 -10.19
C LYS A 41 -16.79 -29.91 -10.98
N GLU A 42 -18.06 -29.57 -11.18
CA GLU A 42 -19.02 -30.38 -11.96
C GLU A 42 -18.52 -30.57 -13.39
N ARG A 43 -18.07 -29.51 -14.07
CA ARG A 43 -17.51 -29.62 -15.42
C ARG A 43 -16.27 -30.52 -15.46
N ARG A 44 -15.40 -30.48 -14.45
CA ARG A 44 -14.25 -31.39 -14.36
C ARG A 44 -14.70 -32.84 -14.21
N GLN A 45 -15.75 -33.09 -13.44
CA GLN A 45 -16.33 -34.42 -13.25
C GLN A 45 -17.03 -34.93 -14.51
N LEU A 46 -17.86 -34.11 -15.16
CA LEU A 46 -18.50 -34.44 -16.44
C LEU A 46 -17.46 -34.76 -17.52
N ARG A 47 -16.32 -34.05 -17.54
CA ARG A 47 -15.21 -34.36 -18.45
C ARG A 47 -14.56 -35.71 -18.14
N LYS A 48 -14.46 -36.10 -16.87
CA LYS A 48 -13.96 -37.42 -16.47
C LYS A 48 -14.94 -38.54 -16.87
N GLN A 49 -16.24 -38.31 -16.70
CA GLN A 49 -17.30 -39.26 -17.09
C GLN A 49 -17.34 -39.42 -18.61
N TRP A 50 -17.27 -38.33 -19.37
CA TRP A 50 -17.27 -38.36 -20.84
C TRP A 50 -16.14 -39.21 -21.43
N LYS A 51 -14.95 -39.20 -20.79
CA LYS A 51 -13.82 -40.06 -21.19
C LYS A 51 -14.09 -41.56 -21.02
N LYS A 52 -15.00 -41.95 -20.12
CA LYS A 52 -15.33 -43.35 -19.80
C LYS A 52 -16.65 -43.81 -20.42
N ALA A 53 -17.45 -42.87 -20.94
CA ALA A 53 -18.80 -43.12 -21.43
C ALA A 53 -18.83 -43.73 -22.83
N SER A 54 -19.87 -44.51 -23.09
CA SER A 54 -20.23 -45.03 -24.42
C SER A 54 -20.77 -43.93 -25.34
N ASP A 55 -20.83 -44.15 -26.65
CA ASP A 55 -21.20 -43.10 -27.61
C ASP A 55 -22.62 -42.57 -27.43
N ALA A 56 -23.57 -43.42 -27.02
CA ALA A 56 -24.93 -42.99 -26.70
C ALA A 56 -25.00 -42.07 -25.46
N GLU A 57 -24.17 -42.34 -24.44
CA GLU A 57 -24.13 -41.53 -23.20
C GLU A 57 -23.37 -40.20 -23.39
N ARG A 58 -22.46 -40.15 -24.37
CA ARG A 58 -21.67 -38.94 -24.68
C ARG A 58 -22.52 -37.77 -25.13
N GLU A 59 -23.60 -38.01 -25.87
CA GLU A 59 -24.52 -36.96 -26.31
C GLU A 59 -25.19 -36.27 -25.12
N GLY A 60 -25.71 -37.05 -24.16
CA GLY A 60 -26.30 -36.51 -22.93
C GLY A 60 -25.29 -35.73 -22.08
N LEU A 61 -24.07 -36.25 -21.94
CA LEU A 61 -22.98 -35.56 -21.23
C LEU A 61 -22.56 -34.26 -21.95
N GLN A 62 -22.65 -34.21 -23.28
CA GLN A 62 -22.34 -33.01 -24.06
C GLN A 62 -23.37 -31.91 -23.83
N LEU A 63 -24.66 -32.25 -23.75
CA LEU A 63 -25.72 -31.31 -23.41
C LEU A 63 -25.51 -30.70 -22.01
N LEU A 64 -25.26 -31.54 -20.98
CA LEU A 64 -24.99 -31.09 -19.61
C LEU A 64 -23.73 -30.21 -19.52
N GLN A 65 -22.69 -30.53 -20.30
CA GLN A 65 -21.51 -29.68 -20.41
C GLN A 65 -21.83 -28.34 -21.09
N GLY A 66 -22.70 -28.33 -22.09
CA GLY A 66 -23.17 -27.13 -22.78
C GLY A 66 -23.89 -26.17 -21.84
N GLU A 67 -24.85 -26.67 -21.08
CA GLU A 67 -25.59 -25.90 -20.08
C GLU A 67 -24.65 -25.32 -19.00
N SER A 68 -23.78 -26.18 -18.47
CA SER A 68 -22.76 -25.78 -17.47
C SER A 68 -21.82 -24.70 -18.01
N LYS A 69 -21.41 -24.78 -19.28
CA LYS A 69 -20.58 -23.74 -19.94
C LYS A 69 -21.33 -22.42 -20.06
N SER A 70 -22.58 -22.46 -20.50
CA SER A 70 -23.43 -21.27 -20.66
C SER A 70 -23.62 -20.55 -19.32
N ARG A 71 -24.04 -21.28 -18.28
CA ARG A 71 -24.24 -20.74 -16.93
C ARG A 71 -22.95 -20.15 -16.35
N LEU A 72 -21.82 -20.82 -16.56
CA LEU A 72 -20.51 -20.34 -16.11
C LEU A 72 -20.10 -19.04 -16.82
N ALA A 73 -20.36 -18.92 -18.13
CA ALA A 73 -20.08 -17.71 -18.89
C ALA A 73 -20.89 -16.53 -18.34
N THR A 74 -22.20 -16.72 -18.13
CA THR A 74 -23.09 -15.71 -17.56
C THR A 74 -22.62 -15.24 -16.19
N LEU A 75 -22.30 -16.17 -15.28
CA LEU A 75 -21.84 -15.84 -13.94
C LEU A 75 -20.49 -15.11 -13.94
N ARG A 76 -19.55 -15.52 -14.81
CA ARG A 76 -18.26 -14.85 -14.96
C ARG A 76 -18.40 -13.45 -15.52
N ASN A 77 -19.25 -13.26 -16.53
CA ASN A 77 -19.53 -11.94 -17.10
C ASN A 77 -20.14 -11.00 -16.05
N ALA A 78 -21.10 -11.49 -15.26
CA ALA A 78 -21.70 -10.72 -14.18
C ALA A 78 -20.67 -10.32 -13.10
N GLU A 79 -19.77 -11.22 -12.72
CA GLU A 79 -18.73 -10.91 -11.74
C GLU A 79 -17.66 -9.96 -12.30
N ASN A 80 -17.31 -10.10 -13.58
CA ASN A 80 -16.41 -9.17 -14.26
C ASN A 80 -17.03 -7.78 -14.35
N LEU A 81 -18.31 -7.67 -14.72
CA LEU A 81 -19.03 -6.39 -14.74
C LEU A 81 -19.10 -5.76 -13.35
N ARG A 82 -19.36 -6.55 -12.31
CA ARG A 82 -19.31 -6.06 -10.91
C ARG A 82 -17.93 -5.50 -10.57
N LYS A 83 -16.85 -6.21 -10.94
CA LYS A 83 -15.47 -5.76 -10.70
C LYS A 83 -15.17 -4.47 -11.46
N LEU A 84 -15.60 -4.36 -12.71
CA LEU A 84 -15.46 -3.15 -13.53
C LEU A 84 -16.21 -1.97 -12.90
N ARG A 85 -17.49 -2.14 -12.56
CA ARG A 85 -18.29 -1.11 -11.89
C ARG A 85 -17.69 -0.68 -10.55
N LYS A 86 -17.13 -1.61 -9.77
CA LYS A 86 -16.45 -1.28 -8.52
C LYS A 86 -15.22 -0.38 -8.77
N LYS A 87 -14.41 -0.71 -9.78
CA LYS A 87 -13.24 0.11 -10.17
C LYS A 87 -13.68 1.50 -10.64
N GLU A 88 -14.69 1.55 -11.49
CA GLU A 88 -15.24 2.81 -12.00
C GLU A 88 -15.80 3.66 -10.86
N HIS A 89 -16.58 3.07 -9.95
CA HIS A 89 -17.10 3.76 -8.78
C HIS A 89 -15.98 4.34 -7.91
N THR A 90 -14.92 3.58 -7.63
CA THR A 90 -13.76 4.10 -6.89
C THR A 90 -13.06 5.24 -7.63
N ARG A 91 -12.99 5.17 -8.96
CA ARG A 91 -12.39 6.22 -9.80
C ARG A 91 -13.26 7.49 -9.78
N THR A 92 -14.58 7.37 -9.94
CA THR A 92 -15.52 8.48 -9.83
C THR A 92 -15.48 9.12 -8.44
N GLN A 93 -15.39 8.33 -7.37
CA GLN A 93 -15.26 8.85 -6.01
C GLN A 93 -13.98 9.68 -5.82
N PHE A 94 -12.84 9.20 -6.34
CA PHE A 94 -11.59 9.95 -6.33
C PHE A 94 -11.70 11.28 -7.07
N PHE A 95 -12.22 11.28 -8.31
CA PHE A 95 -12.33 12.52 -9.09
C PHE A 95 -13.38 13.50 -8.55
N LYS A 96 -14.42 13.00 -7.87
CA LYS A 96 -15.43 13.85 -7.22
C LYS A 96 -14.86 14.60 -6.03
N ASN A 97 -14.07 13.93 -5.19
CA ASN A 97 -13.41 14.55 -4.04
C ASN A 97 -12.12 13.79 -3.70
N PRO A 98 -10.95 14.25 -4.20
CA PRO A 98 -9.70 13.52 -4.03
C PRO A 98 -9.24 13.51 -2.57
N PHE A 99 -9.41 14.62 -1.84
CA PHE A 99 -8.98 14.73 -0.45
C PHE A 99 -9.78 13.82 0.48
N LYS A 100 -11.11 13.79 0.33
CA LYS A 100 -11.96 12.88 1.09
C LYS A 100 -11.63 11.42 0.78
N PHE A 101 -11.49 11.08 -0.51
CA PHE A 101 -11.14 9.73 -0.94
C PHE A 101 -9.81 9.25 -0.32
N VAL A 102 -8.80 10.13 -0.28
CA VAL A 102 -7.51 9.82 0.34
C VAL A 102 -7.63 9.69 1.86
N LYS A 103 -8.39 10.56 2.54
CA LYS A 103 -8.66 10.42 3.99
C LYS A 103 -9.34 9.10 4.33
N ASP A 104 -10.32 8.68 3.54
CA ASP A 104 -11.05 7.42 3.74
C ASP A 104 -10.19 6.16 3.44
N LEU A 105 -9.08 6.32 2.70
CA LEU A 105 -8.17 5.21 2.34
C LEU A 105 -7.26 4.80 3.51
N PHE A 106 -6.89 5.76 4.36
CA PHE A 106 -6.06 5.50 5.52
C PHE A 106 -6.94 5.12 6.71
N PRO A 107 -6.42 4.33 7.66
CA PRO A 107 -7.11 4.16 8.94
C PRO A 107 -7.42 5.55 9.50
N PRO A 108 -8.62 5.77 10.06
CA PRO A 108 -8.87 7.02 10.75
C PRO A 108 -7.74 7.23 11.76
N GLU A 109 -7.29 8.48 11.88
CA GLU A 109 -6.30 8.85 12.90
C GLU A 109 -6.73 8.24 14.23
N LYS A 110 -5.75 7.71 14.99
CA LYS A 110 -6.00 7.09 16.27
C LYS A 110 -6.64 8.13 17.18
N SER A 111 -7.96 8.17 17.17
CA SER A 111 -8.74 9.01 18.08
C SER A 111 -8.63 8.36 19.46
N GLY A 112 -8.00 9.08 20.36
CA GLY A 112 -7.86 8.72 21.75
C GLY A 112 -7.58 9.98 22.50
N THR A 113 -8.26 10.18 23.62
CA THR A 113 -7.81 11.15 24.61
C THR A 113 -6.45 10.66 25.13
N PRO A 114 -5.37 11.45 24.98
CA PRO A 114 -4.09 11.11 25.58
C PRO A 114 -4.33 10.80 27.07
N LYS A 115 -3.76 9.70 27.57
CA LYS A 115 -3.87 9.36 29.00
C LYS A 115 -3.16 10.40 29.86
N ALA A 116 -2.10 11.00 29.31
CA ALA A 116 -1.36 12.07 29.94
C ALA A 116 -2.04 13.41 29.68
N THR A 117 -2.13 14.24 30.71
CA THR A 117 -2.57 15.61 30.54
C THR A 117 -1.51 16.42 29.80
N ARG A 118 -1.91 17.52 29.14
CA ARG A 118 -0.96 18.39 28.44
C ARG A 118 0.15 18.89 29.36
N GLN A 119 -0.19 19.19 30.61
CA GLN A 119 0.75 19.65 31.63
C GLN A 119 1.80 18.59 31.97
N GLU A 120 1.39 17.33 32.15
CA GLU A 120 2.33 16.22 32.40
C GLU A 120 3.31 16.02 31.24
N VAL A 121 2.85 16.20 30.00
CA VAL A 121 3.70 16.10 28.81
C VAL A 121 4.69 17.27 28.75
N GLU A 122 4.23 18.49 28.99
CA GLU A 122 5.08 19.69 29.01
C GLU A 122 6.14 19.60 30.12
N GLU A 123 5.76 19.17 31.33
CA GLU A 123 6.69 18.97 32.44
C GLU A 123 7.73 17.87 32.15
N TYR A 124 7.30 16.76 31.52
CA TYR A 124 8.23 15.71 31.08
C TYR A 124 9.21 16.23 30.02
N MET A 125 8.73 16.99 29.03
CA MET A 125 9.58 17.55 27.98
C MET A 125 10.55 18.58 28.55
N GLU A 126 10.10 19.46 29.44
CA GLU A 126 10.97 20.38 30.15
C GLU A 126 12.04 19.61 30.93
N LYS A 127 11.67 18.59 31.71
CA LYS A 127 12.63 17.79 32.46
C LYS A 127 13.65 17.07 31.59
N VAL A 128 13.24 16.48 30.47
CA VAL A 128 14.12 15.69 29.58
C VAL A 128 15.02 16.59 28.73
N HIS A 129 14.51 17.74 28.31
CA HIS A 129 15.21 18.66 27.40
C HIS A 129 15.69 19.95 28.09
N GLN A 130 15.68 20.00 29.41
CA GLN A 130 16.29 21.07 30.20
C GLN A 130 17.80 21.01 30.00
N ASP A 131 18.29 21.86 29.10
CA ASP A 131 19.71 22.13 28.96
C ASP A 131 20.10 23.23 29.97
N THR A 132 20.47 22.81 31.18
CA THR A 132 20.95 23.71 32.25
C THR A 132 22.22 24.46 31.86
N LYS A 133 22.97 23.96 30.85
CA LYS A 133 24.23 24.53 30.40
C LYS A 133 24.10 25.34 29.11
N ARG A 134 22.87 25.57 28.64
CA ARG A 134 22.59 26.31 27.39
C ARG A 134 23.25 27.70 27.34
N HIS A 135 23.42 28.33 28.51
CA HIS A 135 24.00 29.67 28.65
C HIS A 135 25.44 29.64 29.17
N GLU A 136 26.02 28.46 29.41
CA GLU A 136 27.44 28.35 29.76
C GLU A 136 28.28 28.57 28.50
N GLN A 137 29.26 29.48 28.58
CA GLN A 137 30.20 29.67 27.49
C GLN A 137 31.10 28.44 27.39
N LEU A 138 30.90 27.63 26.36
CA LEU A 138 31.74 26.47 26.08
C LEU A 138 33.16 26.95 25.72
N THR A 139 34.10 26.77 26.63
CA THR A 139 35.52 27.02 26.38
C THR A 139 36.18 25.77 25.82
N ILE A 140 36.99 25.93 24.78
CA ILE A 140 37.77 24.83 24.20
C ILE A 140 38.89 24.44 25.20
N PRO A 141 38.98 23.17 25.64
CA PRO A 141 40.08 22.67 26.46
C PRO A 141 41.47 22.96 25.87
N TYR A 142 42.47 23.26 26.72
CA TYR A 142 43.84 23.64 26.31
C TYR A 142 44.60 22.55 25.53
N ASP A 143 44.20 21.29 25.68
CA ASP A 143 44.80 20.15 24.99
C ASP A 143 44.35 20.01 23.53
N ILE A 144 43.34 20.79 23.11
CA ILE A 144 42.83 20.77 21.74
C ILE A 144 43.55 21.86 20.93
N PRO A 145 44.17 21.51 19.79
CA PRO A 145 44.85 22.48 18.95
C PRO A 145 43.87 23.56 18.46
N PRO A 146 44.32 24.82 18.29
CA PRO A 146 43.47 25.89 17.80
C PRO A 146 42.78 25.48 16.49
N ILE A 147 41.44 25.53 16.48
CA ILE A 147 40.66 25.23 15.28
C ILE A 147 40.99 26.32 14.25
N GLN A 148 41.49 25.92 13.09
CA GLN A 148 41.72 26.86 12.00
C GLN A 148 40.36 27.40 11.53
N PRO A 149 40.24 28.71 11.24
CA PRO A 149 39.02 29.25 10.69
C PRO A 149 38.69 28.52 9.38
N PRO A 150 37.41 28.22 9.10
CA PRO A 150 37.03 27.50 7.90
C PRO A 150 37.50 28.29 6.66
N GLU A 151 38.17 27.60 5.75
CA GLU A 151 38.67 28.19 4.49
C GLU A 151 37.54 28.66 3.56
N VAL A 152 36.33 28.11 3.77
CA VAL A 152 35.14 28.40 2.97
C VAL A 152 34.08 29.02 3.85
N ASN A 153 33.66 30.24 3.50
CA ASN A 153 32.56 30.92 4.16
C ASN A 153 31.22 30.24 3.83
N LEU A 154 30.34 30.15 4.83
CA LEU A 154 28.98 29.67 4.61
C LEU A 154 28.24 30.63 3.67
N GLU A 155 27.73 30.10 2.57
CA GLU A 155 26.95 30.86 1.61
C GLU A 155 25.55 31.10 2.21
N THR A 156 25.36 32.28 2.81
CA THR A 156 24.10 32.67 3.49
C THR A 156 23.05 33.25 2.54
N GLY A 157 23.30 33.19 1.24
CA GLY A 157 22.37 33.63 0.21
C GLY A 157 21.15 32.70 0.06
N PRO A 158 20.13 33.13 -0.69
CA PRO A 158 19.02 32.25 -1.05
C PRO A 158 19.51 31.05 -1.86
N PRO A 159 18.84 29.88 -1.74
CA PRO A 159 19.31 28.63 -2.36
C PRO A 159 19.35 28.75 -3.87
N LYS A 160 20.39 28.16 -4.47
CA LYS A 160 20.55 28.17 -5.93
C LYS A 160 19.60 27.16 -6.55
N TRP A 161 19.09 27.47 -7.75
CA TRP A 161 18.17 26.57 -8.46
C TRP A 161 18.73 25.14 -8.68
N LYS A 162 20.06 25.02 -8.83
CA LYS A 162 20.75 23.73 -8.94
C LYS A 162 20.63 22.88 -7.66
N GLU A 163 20.73 23.49 -6.48
CA GLU A 163 20.58 22.82 -5.19
C GLU A 163 19.13 22.34 -5.00
N VAL A 164 18.17 23.15 -5.44
CA VAL A 164 16.74 22.79 -5.46
C VAL A 164 16.50 21.60 -6.40
N GLU A 165 17.11 21.60 -7.57
CA GLU A 165 16.98 20.49 -8.53
C GLU A 165 17.63 19.19 -8.02
N GLU A 166 18.81 19.28 -7.42
CA GLU A 166 19.53 18.13 -6.85
C GLU A 166 18.80 17.54 -5.66
N THR A 167 18.27 18.35 -4.76
CA THR A 167 17.46 17.88 -3.62
C THR A 167 16.18 17.19 -4.10
N ILE A 168 15.52 17.71 -5.14
CA ILE A 168 14.35 17.05 -5.77
C ILE A 168 14.74 15.71 -6.40
N ARG A 169 15.87 15.65 -7.13
CA ARG A 169 16.37 14.40 -7.75
C ARG A 169 16.78 13.38 -6.68
N GLN A 170 17.45 13.80 -5.63
CA GLN A 170 17.88 12.95 -4.52
C GLN A 170 16.67 12.42 -3.74
N ALA A 171 15.69 13.28 -3.42
CA ALA A 171 14.41 12.86 -2.84
C ALA A 171 13.64 11.88 -3.74
N SER A 172 13.77 12.01 -5.07
CA SER A 172 13.19 11.09 -6.05
C SER A 172 13.95 9.75 -6.13
N LEU A 173 15.27 9.74 -5.92
CA LEU A 173 16.14 8.56 -5.92
C LEU A 173 15.92 7.66 -4.67
N TYR A 174 15.61 8.24 -3.51
CA TYR A 174 15.28 7.48 -2.29
C TYR A 174 13.81 7.02 -2.22
N GLY A 175 13.03 7.20 -3.29
CA GLY A 175 11.59 6.95 -3.36
C GLY A 175 11.15 5.48 -3.45
N LYS A 176 11.72 4.57 -2.65
CA LYS A 176 11.07 3.28 -2.29
C LYS A 176 10.62 3.30 -0.83
N GLY A 177 9.60 4.12 -0.58
CA GLY A 177 8.76 3.99 0.61
C GLY A 177 9.10 4.97 1.74
N VAL A 178 8.11 5.84 2.02
CA VAL A 178 7.95 6.70 3.20
C VAL A 178 8.89 7.91 3.26
N LEU A 179 8.46 9.02 2.66
CA LEU A 179 8.91 10.36 3.03
C LEU A 179 7.98 10.86 4.14
N GLU A 180 8.51 11.07 5.35
CA GLU A 180 7.89 11.96 6.32
C GLU A 180 8.26 13.40 5.94
N LEU A 181 7.48 14.02 5.06
CA LEU A 181 7.69 15.44 4.75
C LEU A 181 7.12 16.27 5.91
N PRO A 182 7.84 17.31 6.38
CA PRO A 182 7.48 18.11 7.55
C PRO A 182 6.23 18.99 7.34
N ILE A 183 5.64 18.99 6.14
CA ILE A 183 4.48 19.78 5.79
C ILE A 183 3.39 18.82 5.27
N THR A 184 2.31 18.69 6.05
CA THR A 184 1.21 17.77 5.78
C THR A 184 0.56 18.02 4.42
N SER A 185 0.44 19.28 3.99
CA SER A 185 -0.10 19.65 2.66
C SER A 185 0.72 19.07 1.50
N LEU A 186 2.06 19.12 1.57
CA LEU A 186 2.94 18.53 0.55
C LEU A 186 2.85 17.01 0.52
N THR A 187 2.65 16.35 1.67
CA THR A 187 2.40 14.90 1.70
C THR A 187 1.07 14.54 1.03
N GLU A 188 0.02 15.33 1.23
CA GLU A 188 -1.30 15.11 0.65
C GLU A 188 -1.28 15.33 -0.86
N GLU A 189 -0.63 16.40 -1.33
CA GLU A 189 -0.43 16.68 -2.76
C GLU A 189 0.39 15.60 -3.46
N TYR A 190 1.47 15.13 -2.83
CA TYR A 190 2.27 14.02 -3.35
C TYR A 190 1.45 12.72 -3.43
N LYS A 191 0.70 12.37 -2.37
CA LYS A 191 -0.18 11.20 -2.35
C LYS A 191 -1.24 11.30 -3.44
N CYS A 192 -1.90 12.45 -3.58
CA CYS A 192 -2.89 12.70 -4.63
C CYS A 192 -2.28 12.57 -6.03
N SER A 193 -1.08 13.14 -6.25
CA SER A 193 -0.37 13.09 -7.53
C SER A 193 0.07 11.67 -7.90
N LYS A 194 0.55 10.90 -6.92
CA LYS A 194 0.95 9.49 -7.11
C LYS A 194 -0.25 8.60 -7.44
N VAL A 195 -1.36 8.76 -6.72
CA VAL A 195 -2.62 8.04 -7.01
C VAL A 195 -3.13 8.40 -8.40
N ARG A 196 -3.12 9.70 -8.76
CA ARG A 196 -3.50 10.18 -10.09
C ARG A 196 -2.67 9.52 -11.19
N LEU A 197 -1.35 9.51 -11.03
CA LEU A 197 -0.42 8.90 -11.98
C LEU A 197 -0.62 7.38 -12.11
N GLN A 198 -0.92 6.68 -11.01
CA GLN A 198 -1.27 5.26 -11.06
C GLN A 198 -2.61 4.99 -11.75
N MET A 199 -3.58 5.91 -11.63
CA MET A 199 -4.86 5.81 -12.31
C MET A 199 -4.74 6.10 -13.81
N THR A 200 -3.85 7.00 -14.23
CA THR A 200 -3.62 7.33 -15.64
C THR A 200 -2.70 6.33 -16.34
N LEU A 201 -1.63 5.83 -15.71
CA LEU A 201 -0.73 4.84 -16.33
C LEU A 201 -1.37 3.46 -16.57
N LYS A 202 -2.42 3.11 -15.82
CA LYS A 202 -3.19 1.88 -16.07
C LYS A 202 -4.01 1.94 -17.36
N ASP A 203 -4.20 3.11 -17.94
CA ASP A 203 -4.84 3.29 -19.25
C ASP A 203 -3.88 2.92 -20.41
N SER A 204 -2.57 2.84 -20.17
CA SER A 204 -1.56 2.61 -21.22
C SER A 204 -1.31 1.12 -21.56
N THR A 205 -1.74 0.17 -20.73
CA THR A 205 -1.53 -1.27 -20.96
C THR A 205 -2.69 -1.96 -21.68
N SER A 206 -3.68 -1.20 -22.15
CA SER A 206 -4.84 -1.72 -22.90
C SER A 206 -5.03 -1.07 -24.27
N GLY A 207 -3.94 -0.65 -24.91
CA GLY A 207 -3.93 -0.23 -26.31
C GLY A 207 -3.61 -1.40 -27.23
N ASN A 208 -4.64 -2.05 -27.78
CA ASN A 208 -4.51 -2.88 -28.97
C ASN A 208 -3.91 -2.02 -30.09
N TRP A 209 -2.80 -2.48 -30.68
CA TRP A 209 -2.38 -2.06 -32.01
C TRP A 209 -3.35 -2.66 -33.01
N THR A 210 -4.27 -1.86 -33.55
CA THR A 210 -4.95 -2.18 -34.81
C THR A 210 -4.33 -1.31 -35.88
N GLU A 211 -3.60 -1.97 -36.77
CA GLU A 211 -3.08 -1.43 -38.02
C GLU A 211 -4.17 -0.68 -38.78
N VAL A 212 -3.91 0.59 -39.06
CA VAL A 212 -4.75 1.40 -39.94
C VAL A 212 -4.32 1.06 -41.36
N GLY A 213 -5.21 0.40 -42.10
CA GLY A 213 -5.05 0.14 -43.52
C GLY A 213 -4.90 1.46 -44.29
N THR A 214 -3.87 1.51 -45.11
CA THR A 214 -3.75 2.50 -46.19
C THR A 214 -4.24 1.87 -47.49
N SER A 215 -5.06 2.66 -48.16
CA SER A 215 -5.73 2.51 -49.46
C SER A 215 -4.90 1.93 -50.59
#